data_AF-A0A1M7L254-F1
#
_entry.id   AF-A0A1M7L254-F1
#
_cell.length_a   1.000
_cell.length_b   1.000
_cell.length_c   1.000
_cell.angle_alpha   90.00
_cell.angle_beta   90.00
_cell.angle_gamma   90.00
#
_symmetry.space_group_name_H-M   'P 1'
#
loop_
_entity.id
_entity.type
_entity.pdbx_description
1 polymer ?
#
loop_
_entity_poly.entity_id
_entity_poly.type
_entity_poly.pdbx_seq_one_letter_code
_entity_poly.pdbx_strand_id
1 'polypeptide(L)'
;MNTATYNIASEDFFSNIYSREILAKVARGEELSRYDYYESVFQNALNLAKSKKVEESVRIFEDGEKRLENEEKGSDLNAVLFDCLYPKKAYLYYKLKRMSLARLLTYRSIITNERLKMSRRFSFLVFIQIQQYHNLARIFFAESKLKDGIRLSYRLIWFLLTKESAGVKYLDKIEHPVQEEESQLRCAMTYQVLFELLGVLARMKNDVALYVKSLIVFLKELIQHFKDCNEMEHTLKNFLIVFTDIDLQDRSHYINAADHFLRTSKDMFPNTERVIKLFY
;
A
#
# COMPACT_ATOMS: atom_id res chain seq x y z
N MET A 1 -24.32 3.38 -8.50
CA MET A 1 -23.03 2.83 -8.06
C MET A 1 -21.96 3.44 -8.95
N ASN A 2 -21.09 4.27 -8.39
CA ASN A 2 -20.08 4.99 -9.16
C ASN A 2 -18.94 4.03 -9.55
N THR A 3 -18.74 3.83 -10.85
CA THR A 3 -17.70 2.95 -11.42
C THR A 3 -16.29 3.47 -11.17
N ALA A 4 -16.12 4.77 -10.92
CA ALA A 4 -14.83 5.39 -10.57
C ALA A 4 -14.30 4.90 -9.22
N THR A 5 -15.15 4.80 -8.19
CA THR A 5 -14.76 4.39 -6.83
C THR A 5 -14.38 2.90 -6.75
N TYR A 6 -14.98 2.06 -7.60
CA TYR A 6 -14.60 0.65 -7.75
C TYR A 6 -13.24 0.48 -8.45
N ASN A 7 -12.92 1.36 -9.41
CA ASN A 7 -11.63 1.35 -10.12
C ASN A 7 -10.46 1.80 -9.22
N ILE A 8 -10.68 2.76 -8.32
CA ILE A 8 -9.63 3.30 -7.43
C ILE A 8 -9.16 2.27 -6.39
N ALA A 9 -9.99 1.28 -6.05
CA ALA A 9 -9.68 0.23 -5.07
C ALA A 9 -9.19 -1.09 -5.70
N SER A 10 -9.18 -1.23 -7.03
CA SER A 10 -8.76 -2.46 -7.70
C SER A 10 -7.23 -2.52 -7.87
N GLU A 11 -6.66 -3.73 -7.74
CA GLU A 11 -5.25 -4.00 -8.12
C GLU A 11 -4.97 -3.60 -9.59
N ASP A 12 -6.02 -3.51 -10.41
CA ASP A 12 -5.95 -3.22 -11.85
C ASP A 12 -5.55 -1.76 -12.15
N PHE A 13 -6.03 -0.76 -11.39
CA PHE A 13 -5.68 0.64 -11.64
C PHE A 13 -4.17 0.91 -11.44
N PHE A 14 -3.61 0.40 -10.34
CA PHE A 14 -2.18 0.48 -10.04
C PHE A 14 -1.32 -0.25 -11.08
N SER A 15 -1.73 -1.47 -11.44
CA SER A 15 -1.02 -2.31 -12.41
C SER A 15 -1.04 -1.70 -13.82
N ASN A 16 -2.14 -1.03 -14.18
CA ASN A 16 -2.28 -0.34 -15.46
C ASN A 16 -1.38 0.90 -15.55
N ILE A 17 -1.32 1.74 -14.50
CA ILE A 17 -0.41 2.90 -14.47
C ILE A 17 1.05 2.42 -14.54
N TYR A 18 1.40 1.39 -13.77
CA TYR A 18 2.74 0.81 -13.78
C TYR A 18 3.13 0.31 -15.17
N SER A 19 2.26 -0.49 -15.80
CA SER A 19 2.50 -1.05 -17.12
C SER A 19 2.61 0.04 -18.19
N ARG A 20 1.74 1.06 -18.15
CA ARG A 20 1.75 2.20 -19.08
C ARG A 20 3.05 3.00 -18.99
N GLU A 21 3.51 3.29 -17.79
CA GLU A 21 4.59 4.26 -17.56
C GLU A 21 6.01 3.66 -17.60
N ILE A 22 6.19 2.40 -17.16
CA ILE A 22 7.50 1.72 -17.17
C ILE A 22 7.73 0.95 -18.46
N LEU A 23 6.80 0.08 -18.88
CA LEU A 23 7.06 -0.84 -19.99
C LEU A 23 7.26 -0.10 -21.31
N ALA A 24 6.48 0.97 -21.53
CA ALA A 24 6.65 1.84 -22.69
C ALA A 24 8.07 2.43 -22.82
N LYS A 25 8.84 2.50 -21.72
CA LYS A 25 10.18 3.09 -21.66
C LYS A 25 11.31 2.06 -21.59
N VAL A 26 11.04 0.81 -21.18
CA VAL A 26 12.09 -0.21 -20.94
C VAL A 26 11.97 -1.46 -21.80
N ALA A 27 10.86 -1.66 -22.51
CA ALA A 27 10.61 -2.88 -23.28
C ALA A 27 9.99 -2.56 -24.64
N ARG A 28 10.52 -3.17 -25.71
CA ARG A 28 9.90 -3.16 -27.05
C ARG A 28 9.97 -4.55 -27.70
N GLY A 29 8.98 -4.87 -28.52
CA GLY A 29 8.95 -6.13 -29.27
C GLY A 29 9.07 -7.36 -28.35
N GLU A 30 10.09 -8.19 -28.56
CA GLU A 30 10.33 -9.42 -27.79
C GLU A 30 10.54 -9.19 -26.29
N GLU A 31 11.01 -8.02 -25.86
CA GLU A 31 11.13 -7.65 -24.45
C GLU A 31 9.77 -7.53 -23.76
N LEU A 32 8.77 -7.01 -24.47
CA LEU A 32 7.39 -6.93 -23.95
C LEU A 32 6.82 -8.33 -23.80
N SER A 33 7.01 -9.19 -24.80
CA SER A 33 6.57 -10.60 -24.72
C SER A 33 7.23 -11.35 -23.56
N ARG A 34 8.52 -11.06 -23.27
CA ARG A 34 9.20 -11.59 -22.09
C ARG A 34 8.58 -11.06 -20.79
N TYR A 35 8.34 -9.76 -20.68
CA TYR A 35 7.67 -9.19 -19.52
C TYR A 35 6.29 -9.82 -19.29
N ASP A 36 5.45 -9.88 -20.33
CA ASP A 36 4.09 -10.41 -20.25
C ASP A 36 4.10 -11.87 -19.79
N TYR A 37 5.09 -12.65 -20.27
CA TYR A 37 5.31 -14.01 -19.81
C TYR A 37 5.60 -14.07 -18.30
N TYR A 38 6.61 -13.33 -17.81
CA TYR A 38 6.98 -13.38 -16.39
C TYR A 38 5.89 -12.80 -15.49
N GLU A 39 5.24 -11.71 -15.89
CA GLU A 39 4.13 -11.12 -15.13
C GLU A 39 2.97 -12.12 -15.02
N SER A 40 2.60 -12.77 -16.12
CA SER A 40 1.57 -13.82 -16.12
C SER A 40 1.94 -15.00 -15.20
N VAL A 41 3.17 -15.50 -15.30
CA VAL A 41 3.66 -16.61 -14.46
C VAL A 41 3.62 -16.25 -12.97
N PHE A 42 4.17 -15.09 -12.60
CA PHE A 42 4.24 -14.70 -11.19
C PHE A 42 2.88 -14.24 -10.65
N GLN A 43 2.01 -13.64 -11.47
CA GLN A 43 0.64 -13.32 -11.07
C GLN A 43 -0.18 -14.59 -10.87
N ASN A 44 -0.02 -15.62 -11.72
CA ASN A 44 -0.63 -16.92 -11.50
C ASN A 44 -0.15 -17.55 -10.17
N ALA A 45 1.16 -17.53 -9.92
CA ALA A 45 1.72 -18.03 -8.67
C ALA A 45 1.17 -17.28 -7.43
N LEU A 46 1.01 -15.95 -7.51
CA LEU A 46 0.37 -15.14 -6.48
C LEU A 46 -1.08 -15.54 -6.26
N ASN A 47 -1.86 -15.71 -7.33
CA ASN A 47 -3.27 -16.10 -7.26
C ASN A 47 -3.45 -17.47 -6.61
N LEU A 48 -2.57 -18.42 -6.89
CA LEU A 48 -2.52 -19.72 -6.21
C LEU A 48 -2.23 -19.57 -4.70
N ALA A 49 -1.27 -18.72 -4.33
CA ALA A 49 -0.99 -18.41 -2.92
C ALA A 49 -2.19 -17.77 -2.20
N LYS A 50 -2.86 -16.79 -2.85
CA LYS A 50 -4.09 -16.17 -2.36
C LYS A 50 -5.20 -17.22 -2.14
N SER A 51 -5.28 -18.20 -3.03
CA SER A 51 -6.26 -19.30 -3.03
C SER A 51 -5.86 -20.50 -2.15
N LYS A 52 -4.82 -20.36 -1.31
CA LYS A 52 -4.29 -21.41 -0.42
C LYS A 52 -3.73 -22.67 -1.13
N LYS A 53 -3.48 -22.61 -2.44
CA LYS A 53 -2.79 -23.65 -3.22
C LYS A 53 -1.27 -23.46 -3.15
N VAL A 54 -0.73 -23.64 -1.96
CA VAL A 54 0.64 -23.23 -1.62
C VAL A 54 1.70 -24.03 -2.38
N GLU A 55 1.55 -25.35 -2.50
CA GLU A 55 2.54 -26.20 -3.18
C GLU A 55 2.64 -25.89 -4.68
N GLU A 56 1.50 -25.72 -5.34
CA GLU A 56 1.44 -25.30 -6.74
C GLU A 56 2.10 -23.91 -6.91
N SER A 57 1.78 -22.96 -6.03
CA SER A 57 2.38 -21.63 -6.03
C SER A 57 3.91 -21.69 -5.92
N VAL A 58 4.44 -22.50 -5.00
CA VAL A 58 5.90 -22.69 -4.83
C VAL A 58 6.54 -23.20 -6.12
N ARG A 59 5.98 -24.25 -6.74
CA ARG A 59 6.52 -24.82 -7.98
C ARG A 59 6.56 -23.78 -9.11
N ILE A 60 5.49 -23.01 -9.29
CA ILE A 60 5.43 -21.99 -10.35
C ILE A 60 6.43 -20.87 -10.11
N PHE A 61 6.62 -20.42 -8.86
CA PHE A 61 7.68 -19.45 -8.55
C PHE A 61 9.07 -20.01 -8.87
N GLU A 62 9.37 -21.23 -8.43
CA GLU A 62 10.67 -21.87 -8.65
C GLU A 62 10.98 -22.02 -10.15
N ASP A 63 10.01 -22.45 -10.95
CA ASP A 63 10.19 -22.61 -12.40
C ASP A 63 10.34 -21.25 -13.12
N GLY A 64 9.58 -20.23 -12.71
CA GLY A 64 9.72 -18.88 -13.23
C GLY A 64 11.07 -18.26 -12.87
N GLU A 65 11.57 -18.49 -11.66
CA GLU A 65 12.88 -18.00 -11.21
C GLU A 65 14.04 -18.65 -11.97
N LYS A 66 14.00 -19.98 -12.18
CA LYS A 66 15.01 -20.68 -13.00
C LYS A 66 15.11 -20.11 -14.42
N ARG A 67 13.97 -19.70 -14.99
CA ARG A 67 13.96 -19.04 -16.31
C ARG A 67 14.54 -17.63 -16.23
N LEU A 68 14.13 -16.87 -15.21
CA LEU A 68 14.61 -15.50 -14.97
C LEU A 68 16.13 -15.43 -14.75
N GLU A 69 16.74 -16.49 -14.21
CA GLU A 69 18.21 -16.59 -14.05
C GLU A 69 18.99 -16.53 -15.37
N ASN A 70 18.35 -16.89 -16.49
CA ASN A 70 18.93 -16.83 -17.83
C ASN A 70 18.77 -15.46 -18.50
N GLU A 71 18.01 -14.54 -17.91
CA GLU A 71 17.87 -13.18 -18.44
C GLU A 71 19.16 -12.37 -18.20
N GLU A 72 19.39 -11.39 -19.06
CA GLU A 72 20.56 -10.51 -18.98
C GLU A 72 20.54 -9.71 -17.67
N LYS A 73 21.50 -10.02 -16.79
CA LYS A 73 21.60 -9.40 -15.46
C LYS A 73 22.02 -7.94 -15.57
N GLY A 74 21.39 -7.10 -14.75
CA GLY A 74 21.80 -5.71 -14.59
C GLY A 74 21.18 -4.73 -15.58
N SER A 75 20.43 -5.21 -16.58
CA SER A 75 19.59 -4.38 -17.44
C SER A 75 18.39 -3.78 -16.66
N ASP A 76 17.81 -2.68 -17.18
CA ASP A 76 16.60 -2.10 -16.57
C ASP A 76 15.39 -3.03 -16.72
N LEU A 77 15.29 -3.77 -17.84
CA LEU A 77 14.26 -4.79 -18.02
C LEU A 77 14.39 -5.87 -16.94
N ASN A 78 15.60 -6.36 -16.68
CA ASN A 78 15.85 -7.33 -15.61
C ASN A 78 15.43 -6.80 -14.23
N ALA A 79 15.69 -5.52 -13.93
CA ALA A 79 15.19 -4.89 -12.70
C ALA A 79 13.66 -4.84 -12.64
N VAL A 80 12.97 -4.55 -13.74
CA VAL A 80 11.50 -4.58 -13.82
C VAL A 80 10.95 -5.99 -13.63
N LEU A 81 11.56 -7.01 -14.23
CA LEU A 81 11.18 -8.41 -14.03
C LEU A 81 11.34 -8.84 -12.55
N PHE A 82 12.40 -8.37 -11.88
CA PHE A 82 12.55 -8.58 -10.45
C PHE A 82 11.52 -7.84 -9.60
N ASP A 83 11.07 -6.66 -10.02
CA ASP A 83 9.99 -5.95 -9.35
C ASP A 83 8.63 -6.65 -9.53
N CYS A 84 8.42 -7.39 -10.62
CA CYS A 84 7.27 -8.30 -10.76
C CYS A 84 7.35 -9.48 -9.78
N LEU A 85 8.53 -10.07 -9.62
CA LEU A 85 8.77 -11.25 -8.78
C LEU A 85 8.68 -10.95 -7.28
N TYR A 86 9.48 -9.99 -6.80
CA TYR A 86 9.76 -9.86 -5.37
C TYR A 86 8.54 -9.61 -4.49
N PRO A 87 7.62 -8.67 -4.80
CA PRO A 87 6.42 -8.45 -4.00
C PRO A 87 5.52 -9.69 -3.95
N LYS A 88 5.37 -10.36 -5.09
CA LYS A 88 4.50 -11.54 -5.25
C LYS A 88 5.04 -12.73 -4.46
N LYS A 89 6.35 -12.98 -4.53
CA LYS A 89 7.01 -14.05 -3.76
C LYS A 89 7.11 -13.69 -2.27
N ALA A 90 7.27 -12.41 -1.91
CA ALA A 90 7.19 -11.95 -0.53
C ALA A 90 5.83 -12.30 0.10
N TYR A 91 4.73 -12.13 -0.65
CA TYR A 91 3.39 -12.54 -0.21
C TYR A 91 3.30 -14.05 0.06
N LEU A 92 3.86 -14.89 -0.82
CA LEU A 92 3.93 -16.34 -0.58
C LEU A 92 4.66 -16.64 0.73
N TYR A 93 5.84 -16.05 0.96
CA TYR A 93 6.57 -16.27 2.21
C TYR A 93 5.85 -15.74 3.45
N TYR A 94 5.13 -14.63 3.32
CA TYR A 94 4.26 -14.13 4.38
C TYR A 94 3.16 -15.15 4.74
N LYS A 95 2.52 -15.76 3.74
CA LYS A 95 1.51 -16.83 3.95
C LYS A 95 2.10 -18.08 4.58
N LEU A 96 3.30 -18.46 4.16
CA LEU A 96 4.09 -19.55 4.74
C LEU A 96 4.68 -19.24 6.13
N LYS A 97 4.39 -18.06 6.69
CA LYS A 97 4.93 -17.58 7.98
C LYS A 97 6.47 -17.47 8.02
N ARG A 98 7.12 -17.40 6.85
CA ARG A 98 8.57 -17.18 6.71
C ARG A 98 8.89 -15.68 6.67
N MET A 99 8.65 -15.00 7.79
CA MET A 99 8.66 -13.53 7.86
C MET A 99 10.01 -12.89 7.53
N SER A 100 11.12 -13.57 7.86
CA SER A 100 12.47 -13.12 7.48
C SER A 100 12.65 -13.06 5.96
N LEU A 101 12.20 -14.08 5.24
CA LEU A 101 12.26 -14.14 3.79
C LEU A 101 11.28 -13.15 3.14
N ALA A 102 10.05 -13.05 3.67
CA ALA A 102 9.09 -12.07 3.20
C ALA A 102 9.68 -10.65 3.27
N ARG A 103 10.24 -10.29 4.42
CA ARG A 103 10.88 -8.98 4.66
C ARG A 103 12.10 -8.76 3.78
N LEU A 104 12.96 -9.78 3.58
CA LEU A 104 14.11 -9.69 2.68
C LEU A 104 13.66 -9.35 1.25
N LEU A 105 12.64 -10.04 0.73
CA LEU A 105 12.12 -9.79 -0.62
C LEU A 105 11.44 -8.42 -0.72
N THR A 106 10.69 -8.00 0.30
CA THR A 106 10.12 -6.64 0.35
C THR A 106 11.20 -5.56 0.28
N TYR A 107 12.30 -5.71 1.03
CA TYR A 107 13.43 -4.78 0.94
C TYR A 107 14.12 -4.81 -0.42
N ARG A 108 14.27 -5.98 -1.04
CA ARG A 108 14.82 -6.09 -2.40
C ARG A 108 13.95 -5.36 -3.42
N SER A 109 12.63 -5.46 -3.34
CA SER A 109 11.73 -4.68 -4.20
C SER A 109 11.90 -3.17 -3.97
N ILE A 110 11.97 -2.71 -2.72
CA ILE A 110 12.21 -1.27 -2.42
C ILE A 110 13.50 -0.76 -3.06
N ILE A 111 14.60 -1.51 -2.92
CA ILE A 111 15.91 -1.16 -3.49
C ILE A 111 15.87 -1.18 -5.02
N THR A 112 15.17 -2.16 -5.61
CA THR A 112 15.01 -2.29 -7.06
C THR A 112 14.25 -1.10 -7.63
N ASN A 113 13.13 -0.73 -6.99
CA ASN A 113 12.36 0.47 -7.35
C ASN A 113 13.18 1.75 -7.23
N GLU A 114 14.00 1.87 -6.18
CA GLU A 114 14.85 3.05 -6.02
C GLU A 114 15.88 3.16 -7.15
N ARG A 115 16.51 2.04 -7.52
CA ARG A 115 17.44 2.01 -8.65
C ARG A 115 16.75 2.44 -9.95
N LEU A 116 15.54 1.94 -10.21
CA LEU A 116 14.74 2.29 -11.38
C LEU A 116 14.32 3.78 -11.39
N LYS A 117 13.95 4.34 -10.24
CA LYS A 117 13.68 5.78 -10.07
C LYS A 117 14.90 6.60 -10.44
N MET A 118 16.07 6.24 -9.90
CA MET A 118 17.32 6.98 -10.13
C MET A 118 17.82 6.88 -11.58
N SER A 119 17.73 5.71 -12.21
CA SER A 119 18.28 5.49 -13.55
C SER A 119 17.44 6.14 -14.66
N ARG A 120 16.12 6.18 -14.50
CA ARG A 120 15.19 6.55 -15.59
C ARG A 120 14.19 7.66 -15.24
N ARG A 121 14.28 8.25 -14.04
CA ARG A 121 13.33 9.25 -13.52
C ARG A 121 11.89 8.73 -13.52
N PHE A 122 11.71 7.46 -13.16
CA PHE A 122 10.37 6.87 -12.96
C PHE A 122 9.78 7.31 -11.63
N SER A 123 9.55 8.61 -11.43
CA SER A 123 9.17 9.17 -10.13
C SER A 123 7.86 8.56 -9.57
N PHE A 124 6.96 8.10 -10.44
CA PHE A 124 5.71 7.45 -10.04
C PHE A 124 5.93 6.13 -9.24
N LEU A 125 7.11 5.49 -9.36
CA LEU A 125 7.48 4.31 -8.57
C LEU A 125 7.47 4.56 -7.06
N VAL A 126 7.43 5.83 -6.62
CA VAL A 126 7.18 6.18 -5.22
C VAL A 126 5.94 5.46 -4.67
N PHE A 127 4.86 5.34 -5.45
CA PHE A 127 3.65 4.66 -4.96
C PHE A 127 3.88 3.16 -4.80
N ILE A 128 4.61 2.52 -5.72
CA ILE A 128 5.01 1.11 -5.58
C ILE A 128 5.86 0.91 -4.33
N GLN A 129 6.81 1.82 -4.06
CA GLN A 129 7.60 1.80 -2.83
C GLN A 129 6.73 1.95 -1.57
N ILE A 130 5.74 2.85 -1.58
CA ILE A 130 4.77 3.00 -0.48
C ILE A 130 4.01 1.68 -0.25
N GLN A 131 3.57 1.00 -1.32
CA GLN A 131 2.92 -0.31 -1.21
C GLN A 131 3.83 -1.35 -0.55
N GLN A 132 5.13 -1.36 -0.88
CA GLN A 132 6.09 -2.26 -0.25
C GLN A 132 6.34 -1.93 1.22
N TYR A 133 6.41 -0.64 1.58
CA TYR A 133 6.48 -0.24 2.98
C TYR A 133 5.22 -0.60 3.76
N HIS A 134 4.04 -0.49 3.15
CA HIS A 134 2.80 -0.97 3.77
C HIS A 134 2.86 -2.50 3.98
N ASN A 135 3.37 -3.27 3.01
CA ASN A 135 3.59 -4.70 3.18
C ASN A 135 4.60 -5.01 4.31
N LEU A 136 5.63 -4.19 4.48
CA LEU A 136 6.57 -4.30 5.60
C LEU A 136 5.88 -4.04 6.95
N ALA A 137 4.97 -3.06 7.03
CA ALA A 137 4.16 -2.83 8.24
C ALA A 137 3.30 -4.06 8.58
N ARG A 138 2.67 -4.68 7.58
CA ARG A 138 1.92 -5.95 7.75
C ARG A 138 2.80 -7.08 8.29
N ILE A 139 4.04 -7.19 7.80
CA ILE A 139 5.01 -8.16 8.33
C ILE A 139 5.33 -7.85 9.79
N PHE A 140 5.56 -6.59 10.17
CA PHE A 140 5.79 -6.21 11.57
C PHE A 140 4.60 -6.54 12.47
N PHE A 141 3.37 -6.28 12.02
CA PHE A 141 2.18 -6.69 12.78
C PHE A 141 2.10 -8.21 12.95
N ALA A 142 2.42 -8.97 11.91
CA ALA A 142 2.41 -10.44 11.98
C ALA A 142 3.56 -11.02 12.83
N GLU A 143 4.69 -10.30 12.96
CA GLU A 143 5.79 -10.60 13.90
C GLU A 143 5.54 -10.07 15.32
N SER A 144 4.34 -9.56 15.63
CA SER A 144 3.98 -8.92 16.90
C SER A 144 4.84 -7.69 17.27
N LYS A 145 5.52 -7.08 16.29
CA LYS A 145 6.28 -5.83 16.44
C LYS A 145 5.36 -4.63 16.24
N LEU A 146 4.37 -4.49 17.12
CA LEU A 146 3.28 -3.53 16.97
C LEU A 146 3.79 -2.08 16.85
N LYS A 147 4.76 -1.67 17.69
CA LYS A 147 5.34 -0.33 17.65
C LYS A 147 5.97 0.01 16.31
N ASP A 148 6.68 -0.93 15.70
CA ASP A 148 7.32 -0.72 14.40
C ASP A 148 6.30 -0.63 13.27
N GLY A 149 5.28 -1.49 13.29
CA GLY A 149 4.17 -1.44 12.33
C GLY A 149 3.40 -0.12 12.41
N ILE A 150 3.00 0.30 13.61
CA ILE A 150 2.26 1.57 13.84
C ILE A 150 3.09 2.76 13.39
N ARG A 151 4.37 2.82 13.81
CA ARG A 151 5.29 3.91 13.45
C ARG A 151 5.46 4.01 11.93
N LEU A 152 5.62 2.86 11.25
CA LEU A 152 5.73 2.86 9.79
C LEU A 152 4.43 3.32 9.15
N SER A 153 3.27 2.84 9.60
CA SER A 153 1.96 3.29 9.10
C SER A 153 1.76 4.79 9.26
N TYR A 154 2.09 5.38 10.42
CA TYR A 154 2.01 6.85 10.61
C TYR A 154 2.90 7.60 9.63
N ARG A 155 4.15 7.15 9.45
CA ARG A 155 5.07 7.80 8.50
C ARG A 155 4.57 7.73 7.06
N LEU A 156 3.97 6.60 6.66
CA LEU A 156 3.39 6.47 5.33
C LEU A 156 2.17 7.38 5.15
N ILE A 157 1.26 7.41 6.12
CA ILE A 157 0.08 8.28 6.09
C ILE A 157 0.51 9.75 6.05
N TRP A 158 1.49 10.15 6.86
CA TRP A 158 2.06 11.50 6.83
C TRP A 158 2.58 11.83 5.44
N PHE A 159 3.51 11.02 4.92
CA PHE A 159 4.10 11.24 3.61
C PHE A 159 3.04 11.32 2.50
N LEU A 160 2.03 10.44 2.52
CA LEU A 160 0.94 10.44 1.53
C LEU A 160 0.13 11.73 1.57
N LEU A 161 -0.17 12.29 2.74
CA LEU A 161 -1.06 13.45 2.84
C LEU A 161 -0.35 14.80 2.81
N THR A 162 0.86 14.89 3.36
CA THR A 162 1.62 16.15 3.40
C THR A 162 2.63 16.26 2.25
N LYS A 163 2.98 15.14 1.61
CA LYS A 163 4.10 15.00 0.66
C LYS A 163 5.47 15.32 1.27
N GLU A 164 5.54 15.52 2.58
CA GLU A 164 6.78 15.84 3.29
C GLU A 164 7.48 14.55 3.73
N SER A 165 8.81 14.55 3.69
CA SER A 165 9.60 13.40 4.12
C SER A 165 9.31 13.04 5.58
N ALA A 166 8.84 11.82 5.80
CA ALA A 166 8.56 11.27 7.14
C ALA A 166 9.72 10.43 7.69
N GLY A 167 10.95 10.64 7.18
CA GLY A 167 12.13 9.87 7.60
C GLY A 167 12.06 8.37 7.23
N VAL A 168 11.35 8.03 6.16
CA VAL A 168 11.36 6.68 5.57
C VAL A 168 12.36 6.67 4.42
N LYS A 169 13.27 5.70 4.44
CA LYS A 169 14.35 5.61 3.44
C LYS A 169 13.76 5.52 2.02
N TYR A 170 14.36 6.21 1.06
CA TYR A 170 13.93 6.17 -0.36
C TYR A 170 12.51 6.73 -0.62
N LEU A 171 11.86 7.34 0.38
CA LEU A 171 10.65 8.14 0.22
C LEU A 171 10.97 9.61 0.53
N ASP A 172 11.27 10.37 -0.50
CA ASP A 172 11.68 11.78 -0.39
C ASP A 172 10.86 12.72 -1.28
N LYS A 173 10.15 12.20 -2.29
CA LYS A 173 9.30 12.98 -3.19
C LYS A 173 8.10 12.18 -3.68
N ILE A 174 6.94 12.82 -3.73
CA ILE A 174 5.79 12.35 -4.53
C ILE A 174 5.77 13.16 -5.81
N GLU A 175 5.94 12.47 -6.94
CA GLU A 175 5.92 13.11 -8.25
C GLU A 175 5.27 12.14 -9.25
N HIS A 176 4.12 12.54 -9.77
CA HIS A 176 3.36 11.83 -10.79
C HIS A 176 2.98 12.79 -11.92
N PRO A 177 3.07 12.38 -13.20
CA PRO A 177 2.80 13.28 -14.33
C PRO A 177 1.35 13.77 -14.38
N VAL A 178 0.41 12.95 -13.90
CA VAL A 178 -1.02 13.26 -13.87
C VAL A 178 -1.44 13.54 -12.44
N GLN A 179 -1.74 14.81 -12.12
CA GLN A 179 -2.07 15.28 -10.77
C GLN A 179 -3.34 14.62 -10.20
N GLU A 180 -4.33 14.39 -11.05
CA GLU A 180 -5.57 13.72 -10.65
C GLU A 180 -5.34 12.25 -10.27
N GLU A 181 -4.58 11.51 -11.09
CA GLU A 181 -4.16 10.13 -10.75
C GLU A 181 -3.29 10.13 -9.49
N GLU A 182 -2.40 11.12 -9.30
CA GLU A 182 -1.61 11.26 -8.07
C GLU A 182 -2.49 11.36 -6.82
N SER A 183 -3.48 12.26 -6.86
CA SER A 183 -4.45 12.48 -5.79
C SER A 183 -5.20 11.18 -5.47
N GLN A 184 -5.68 10.49 -6.51
CA GLN A 184 -6.40 9.22 -6.38
C GLN A 184 -5.54 8.14 -5.72
N LEU A 185 -4.30 7.97 -6.16
CA LEU A 185 -3.36 7.02 -5.59
C LEU A 185 -3.05 7.37 -4.12
N ARG A 186 -2.83 8.65 -3.80
CA ARG A 186 -2.56 9.13 -2.44
C ARG A 186 -3.72 8.81 -1.50
N CYS A 187 -4.95 9.14 -1.91
CA CYS A 187 -6.14 8.88 -1.12
C CYS A 187 -6.37 7.37 -0.92
N ALA A 188 -6.32 6.59 -1.99
CA ALA A 188 -6.53 5.15 -1.94
C ALA A 188 -5.53 4.45 -1.01
N MET A 189 -4.23 4.77 -1.14
CA MET A 189 -3.19 4.20 -0.29
C MET A 189 -3.34 4.63 1.17
N THR A 190 -3.74 5.88 1.42
CA THR A 190 -3.99 6.36 2.79
C THR A 190 -5.11 5.55 3.44
N TYR A 191 -6.23 5.36 2.73
CA TYR A 191 -7.33 4.53 3.22
C TYR A 191 -6.86 3.10 3.51
N GLN A 192 -6.10 2.47 2.60
CA GLN A 192 -5.61 1.11 2.80
C GLN A 192 -4.70 0.98 4.03
N VAL A 193 -3.72 1.89 4.19
CA VAL A 193 -2.79 1.87 5.34
C VAL A 193 -3.54 2.13 6.64
N LEU A 194 -4.45 3.11 6.64
CA LEU A 194 -5.21 3.47 7.82
C LEU A 194 -6.22 2.39 8.21
N PHE A 195 -6.93 1.76 7.26
CA PHE A 195 -7.88 0.69 7.55
C PHE A 195 -7.19 -0.52 8.19
N GLU A 196 -6.02 -0.91 7.67
CA GLU A 196 -5.22 -1.98 8.24
C GLU A 196 -4.78 -1.63 9.67
N LEU A 197 -4.28 -0.39 9.88
CA LEU A 197 -3.87 0.11 11.18
C LEU A 197 -5.02 0.11 12.19
N LEU A 198 -6.16 0.69 11.84
CA LEU A 198 -7.37 0.71 12.67
C LEU A 198 -7.85 -0.71 12.99
N GLY A 199 -7.83 -1.60 12.00
CA GLY A 199 -8.15 -3.01 12.20
C GLY A 199 -7.20 -3.73 13.15
N VAL A 200 -5.91 -3.40 13.13
CA VAL A 200 -4.94 -3.92 14.11
C VAL A 200 -5.25 -3.38 15.50
N LEU A 201 -5.40 -2.06 15.64
CA LEU A 201 -5.70 -1.40 16.92
C LEU A 201 -6.98 -1.95 17.57
N ALA A 202 -8.05 -2.10 16.80
CA ALA A 202 -9.33 -2.64 17.29
C ALA A 202 -9.25 -4.09 17.79
N ARG A 203 -8.25 -4.87 17.34
CA ARG A 203 -8.01 -6.25 17.79
C ARG A 203 -7.01 -6.36 18.94
N MET A 204 -6.39 -5.25 19.37
CA MET A 204 -5.43 -5.28 20.47
C MET A 204 -6.15 -5.52 21.79
N LYS A 205 -5.68 -6.50 22.55
CA LYS A 205 -6.21 -6.82 23.89
C LYS A 205 -5.60 -5.95 24.98
N ASN A 206 -4.32 -5.61 24.84
CA ASN A 206 -3.55 -4.82 25.80
C ASN A 206 -3.11 -3.51 25.13
N ASP A 207 -2.91 -2.46 25.91
CA ASP A 207 -2.38 -1.15 25.50
C ASP A 207 -3.19 -0.40 24.41
N VAL A 208 -4.37 -0.89 24.04
CA VAL A 208 -5.21 -0.28 22.99
C VAL A 208 -5.48 1.20 23.27
N ALA A 209 -5.76 1.56 24.53
CA ALA A 209 -5.99 2.94 24.93
C ALA A 209 -4.77 3.84 24.68
N LEU A 210 -3.56 3.34 24.93
CA LEU A 210 -2.33 4.08 24.69
C LEU A 210 -2.14 4.36 23.19
N TYR A 211 -2.31 3.34 22.35
CA TYR A 211 -2.10 3.49 20.90
C TYR A 211 -3.24 4.24 20.21
N VAL A 212 -4.48 4.12 20.68
CA VAL A 212 -5.61 4.94 20.20
C VAL A 212 -5.38 6.41 20.58
N LYS A 213 -4.93 6.70 21.80
CA LYS A 213 -4.54 8.07 22.18
C LYS A 213 -3.42 8.61 21.30
N SER A 214 -2.40 7.79 21.02
CA SER A 214 -1.32 8.16 20.10
C SER A 214 -1.83 8.41 18.68
N LEU A 215 -2.80 7.64 18.20
CA LEU A 215 -3.44 7.84 16.90
C LEU A 215 -4.16 9.18 16.85
N ILE A 216 -4.95 9.51 17.87
CA ILE A 216 -5.68 10.77 17.92
C ILE A 216 -4.73 11.97 17.86
N VAL A 217 -3.64 11.93 18.64
CA VAL A 217 -2.61 12.99 18.62
C VAL A 217 -2.01 13.11 17.22
N PHE A 218 -1.60 11.99 16.62
CA PHE A 218 -1.06 11.97 15.25
C PHE A 218 -2.05 12.53 14.22
N LEU A 219 -3.31 12.13 14.27
CA LEU A 219 -4.34 12.58 13.33
C LEU A 219 -4.62 14.08 13.47
N LYS A 220 -4.71 14.60 14.70
CA LYS A 220 -4.90 16.04 14.95
C LYS A 220 -3.77 16.87 14.35
N GLU A 221 -2.53 16.43 14.51
CA GLU A 221 -1.36 17.08 13.92
C GLU A 221 -1.38 16.97 12.38
N LEU A 222 -1.63 15.79 11.85
CA LEU A 222 -1.70 15.52 10.41
C LEU A 222 -2.76 16.38 9.70
N ILE A 223 -3.94 16.52 10.29
CA ILE A 223 -5.06 17.29 9.72
C ILE A 223 -4.69 18.77 9.57
N GLN A 224 -3.86 19.32 10.47
CA GLN A 224 -3.38 20.70 10.37
C GLN A 224 -2.45 20.91 9.17
N HIS A 225 -1.72 19.88 8.77
CA HIS A 225 -0.77 19.92 7.65
C HIS A 225 -1.40 19.46 6.33
N PHE A 226 -2.48 18.69 6.38
CA PHE A 226 -3.17 18.20 5.18
C PHE A 226 -4.02 19.29 4.52
N LYS A 227 -3.52 19.78 3.38
CA LYS A 227 -4.23 20.71 2.48
C LYS A 227 -4.94 19.92 1.39
N ASP A 228 -6.23 19.72 1.58
CA ASP A 228 -7.13 19.13 0.61
C ASP A 228 -7.36 20.07 -0.59
N CYS A 229 -7.23 19.53 -1.80
CA CYS A 229 -7.27 20.28 -3.05
C CYS A 229 -8.47 19.88 -3.95
N ASN A 230 -9.19 18.80 -3.61
CA ASN A 230 -10.35 18.30 -4.35
C ASN A 230 -11.34 17.60 -3.41
N GLU A 231 -12.53 17.25 -3.92
CA GLU A 231 -13.61 16.64 -3.14
C GLU A 231 -13.23 15.30 -2.49
N MET A 232 -12.42 14.49 -3.16
CA MET A 232 -11.99 13.18 -2.62
C MET A 232 -11.01 13.35 -1.46
N GLU A 233 -10.03 14.26 -1.59
CA GLU A 233 -9.13 14.63 -0.49
C GLU A 233 -9.91 15.26 0.68
N HIS A 234 -10.95 16.06 0.38
CA HIS A 234 -11.84 16.63 1.39
C HIS A 234 -12.63 15.56 2.14
N THR A 235 -13.23 14.60 1.43
CA THR A 235 -13.90 13.44 2.04
C THR A 235 -12.94 12.63 2.91
N LEU A 236 -11.70 12.39 2.44
CA LEU A 236 -10.67 11.74 3.26
C LEU A 236 -10.33 12.54 4.51
N LYS A 237 -10.18 13.86 4.42
CA LYS A 237 -9.93 14.72 5.58
C LYS A 237 -11.06 14.62 6.62
N ASN A 238 -12.31 14.70 6.17
CA ASN A 238 -13.48 14.52 7.03
C ASN A 238 -13.53 13.12 7.66
N PHE A 239 -13.15 12.09 6.90
CA PHE A 239 -13.00 10.74 7.43
C PHE A 239 -11.96 10.68 8.56
N LEU A 240 -10.80 11.32 8.41
CA LEU A 240 -9.76 11.36 9.45
C LEU A 240 -10.25 12.08 10.72
N ILE A 241 -11.02 13.16 10.57
CA ILE A 241 -11.58 13.94 11.69
C ILE A 241 -12.46 13.07 12.58
N VAL A 242 -13.26 12.16 12.03
CA VAL A 242 -14.11 11.22 12.80
C VAL A 242 -13.31 10.46 13.85
N PHE A 243 -12.09 10.01 13.52
CA PHE A 243 -11.24 9.24 14.44
C PHE A 243 -10.56 10.11 15.51
N THR A 244 -10.60 11.44 15.39
CA THR A 244 -10.03 12.33 16.41
C THR A 244 -10.91 12.47 17.65
N ASP A 245 -12.18 12.05 17.55
CA ASP A 245 -13.19 12.08 18.61
C ASP A 245 -13.36 10.73 19.30
N ILE A 246 -12.48 9.75 19.04
CA ILE A 246 -12.51 8.47 19.76
C ILE A 246 -12.19 8.72 21.24
N ASP A 247 -13.17 8.49 22.09
CA ASP A 247 -12.97 8.29 23.51
C ASP A 247 -13.44 6.88 23.89
N LEU A 248 -12.51 6.10 24.46
CA LEU A 248 -12.79 4.71 24.85
C LEU A 248 -13.65 4.63 26.13
N GLN A 249 -13.76 5.73 26.89
CA GLN A 249 -14.58 5.82 28.10
C GLN A 249 -16.00 6.34 27.81
N ASP A 250 -16.15 7.26 26.84
CA ASP A 250 -17.45 7.73 26.35
C ASP A 250 -17.47 7.82 24.81
N ARG A 251 -18.10 6.83 24.19
CA ARG A 251 -18.14 6.71 22.71
C ARG A 251 -19.20 7.57 22.04
N SER A 252 -20.03 8.28 22.81
CA SER A 252 -21.19 9.00 22.28
C SER A 252 -20.80 10.06 21.23
N HIS A 253 -19.72 10.80 21.50
CA HIS A 253 -19.18 11.80 20.58
C HIS A 253 -18.68 11.16 19.27
N TYR A 254 -17.91 10.09 19.38
CA TYR A 254 -17.41 9.33 18.23
C TYR A 254 -18.55 8.78 17.37
N ILE A 255 -19.54 8.12 17.97
CA ILE A 255 -20.67 7.52 17.26
C ILE A 255 -21.48 8.59 16.51
N ASN A 256 -21.73 9.75 17.15
CA ASN A 256 -22.44 10.85 16.50
C ASN A 256 -21.64 11.43 15.31
N ALA A 257 -20.34 11.62 15.45
CA ALA A 257 -19.46 12.09 14.36
C ALA A 257 -19.41 11.08 13.21
N ALA A 258 -19.30 9.80 13.53
CA ALA A 258 -19.30 8.69 12.58
C ALA A 258 -20.62 8.61 11.80
N ASP A 259 -21.75 8.62 12.49
CA ASP A 259 -23.07 8.56 11.86
C ASP A 259 -23.35 9.80 11.00
N HIS A 260 -22.90 10.97 11.45
CA HIS A 260 -22.98 12.19 10.64
C HIS A 260 -22.18 12.03 9.34
N PHE A 261 -20.90 11.64 9.43
CA PHE A 261 -20.04 11.43 8.27
C PHE A 261 -20.64 10.41 7.27
N LEU A 262 -21.17 9.29 7.76
CA LEU A 262 -21.76 8.23 6.93
C LEU A 262 -23.03 8.69 6.20
N ARG A 263 -23.77 9.67 6.75
CA ARG A 263 -24.99 10.22 6.11
C ARG A 263 -24.69 11.33 5.11
N THR A 264 -23.63 12.11 5.34
CA THR A 264 -23.35 13.32 4.55
C THR A 264 -22.30 13.10 3.47
N SER A 265 -21.40 12.13 3.64
CA SER A 265 -20.30 11.90 2.70
C SER A 265 -20.75 11.10 1.48
N LYS A 266 -20.37 11.58 0.29
CA LYS A 266 -20.52 10.87 -0.98
C LYS A 266 -19.20 10.20 -1.37
N ASP A 267 -19.28 9.19 -2.24
CA ASP A 267 -18.11 8.54 -2.87
C ASP A 267 -17.05 8.01 -1.90
N MET A 268 -17.48 7.49 -0.74
CA MET A 268 -16.60 6.89 0.26
C MET A 268 -15.81 5.69 -0.28
N PHE A 269 -14.59 5.49 0.22
CA PHE A 269 -13.76 4.34 -0.12
C PHE A 269 -14.45 3.02 0.30
N PRO A 270 -14.33 1.92 -0.47
CA PRO A 270 -14.98 0.65 -0.12
C PRO A 270 -14.59 0.16 1.28
N ASN A 271 -15.57 -0.31 2.05
CA ASN A 271 -15.44 -0.73 3.47
C ASN A 271 -15.30 0.40 4.52
N THR A 272 -15.43 1.67 4.14
CA THR A 272 -15.39 2.81 5.08
C THR A 272 -16.33 2.63 6.27
N GLU A 273 -17.59 2.28 6.03
CA GLU A 273 -18.57 2.05 7.09
C GLU A 273 -18.14 0.95 8.07
N ARG A 274 -17.64 -0.18 7.56
CA ARG A 274 -17.16 -1.29 8.37
C ARG A 274 -16.00 -0.87 9.27
N VAL A 275 -15.10 -0.03 8.77
CA VAL A 275 -13.91 0.43 9.50
C VAL A 275 -14.26 1.46 10.57
N ILE A 276 -15.16 2.39 10.27
CA ILE A 276 -15.70 3.34 11.25
C ILE A 276 -16.37 2.58 12.40
N LYS A 277 -17.12 1.52 12.09
CA LYS A 277 -17.80 0.72 13.11
C LYS A 277 -16.88 -0.15 13.99
N LEU A 278 -15.56 -0.14 13.79
CA LEU A 278 -14.62 -0.91 14.62
C LEU A 278 -14.51 -0.40 16.05
N PHE A 279 -14.79 0.88 16.28
CA PHE A 279 -14.69 1.53 17.59
C PHE A 279 -16.05 1.99 18.14
N TYR A 280 -17.15 1.54 17.52
CA TYR A 280 -18.50 1.66 18.09
C TYR A 280 -18.56 0.88 19.41
#